data_AF-A0A0Q9XUX5-F1
#
_entry.id   AF-A0A0Q9XUX5-F1
#
_cell.length_a   1.000
_cell.length_b   1.000
_cell.length_c   1.000
_cell.angle_alpha   90.00
_cell.angle_beta   90.00
_cell.angle_gamma   90.00
#
_symmetry.space_group_name_H-M   'P 1'
#
loop_
_entity.id
_entity.type
_entity.pdbx_description
1 polymer ?
#
loop_
_entity_poly.entity_id
_entity_poly.type
_entity_poly.pdbx_seq_one_letter_code
_entity_poly.pdbx_strand_id
1 'polypeptide(L)'
;MEHLSGIFKWLYGIGDGLAKMIYLHILWVLFTCLGIGVFGVIPATAALFSTIHKTIERNRDESIFQTFYSSYKSQFIKANGYGLIIIGTGLFLYWDVTISKQVIQSAILHMILLILCFFYFITVLYFFPVFARYELKGFFNI
;
A
#
# COMPACT_ATOMS: atom_id res chain seq x y z
N MET A 1 35.68 -20.35 -29.12
CA MET A 1 35.15 -20.93 -27.86
C MET A 1 34.78 -19.88 -26.82
N GLU A 2 35.47 -18.74 -26.73
CA GLU A 2 35.12 -17.62 -25.81
C GLU A 2 33.77 -16.93 -26.10
N HIS A 3 33.31 -16.88 -27.35
CA HIS A 3 32.01 -16.28 -27.68
C HIS A 3 30.81 -17.10 -27.16
N LEU A 4 30.94 -18.43 -27.12
CA LEU A 4 29.89 -19.32 -26.60
C LEU A 4 29.74 -19.14 -25.09
N SER A 5 30.84 -19.02 -24.34
CA SER A 5 30.79 -18.78 -22.89
C SER A 5 30.18 -17.42 -22.55
N GLY A 6 30.40 -16.39 -23.38
CA GLY A 6 29.75 -15.09 -23.25
C GLY A 6 28.22 -15.14 -23.39
N ILE A 7 27.72 -15.82 -24.43
CA ILE A 7 26.27 -16.01 -24.64
C ILE A 7 25.63 -16.81 -23.51
N PHE A 8 26.28 -17.89 -23.04
CA PHE A 8 25.77 -18.66 -21.91
C PHE A 8 25.70 -17.83 -20.62
N LYS A 9 26.70 -16.99 -20.36
CA LYS A 9 26.70 -16.09 -19.21
C LYS A 9 25.56 -15.06 -19.27
N TRP A 10 25.30 -14.53 -20.47
CA TRP A 10 24.21 -13.59 -20.72
C TRP A 10 22.82 -14.25 -20.57
N LEU A 11 22.63 -15.44 -21.16
CA LEU A 11 21.39 -16.24 -21.01
C LEU A 11 21.11 -16.57 -19.54
N TYR A 12 22.15 -17.00 -18.82
CA TYR A 12 22.03 -17.31 -17.40
C TYR A 12 21.64 -16.07 -16.56
N GLY A 13 22.25 -14.91 -16.85
CA GLY A 13 21.91 -13.65 -16.18
C GLY A 13 20.46 -13.19 -16.42
N ILE A 14 19.97 -13.34 -17.65
CA ILE A 14 18.56 -13.04 -17.97
C ILE A 14 17.63 -14.00 -17.24
N GLY A 15 17.93 -15.30 -17.25
CA GLY A 15 17.14 -16.32 -16.58
C GLY A 15 17.02 -16.07 -15.07
N ASP A 16 18.13 -15.77 -14.40
CA ASP A 16 18.15 -15.43 -12.98
C ASP A 16 17.33 -14.16 -12.68
N GLY A 17 17.48 -13.10 -13.49
CA GLY A 17 16.68 -11.89 -13.36
C GLY A 17 15.18 -12.14 -13.53
N LEU A 18 14.79 -12.96 -14.50
CA LEU A 18 13.40 -13.32 -14.76
C LEU A 18 12.80 -14.15 -13.63
N ALA A 19 13.55 -15.14 -13.11
CA ALA A 19 13.13 -15.96 -11.99
C ALA A 19 12.87 -15.11 -10.73
N LYS A 20 13.74 -14.14 -10.45
CA LYS A 20 13.57 -13.18 -9.35
C LYS A 20 12.32 -12.33 -9.54
N MET A 21 12.05 -11.83 -10.75
CA MET A 21 10.85 -11.03 -11.05
C MET A 21 9.55 -11.83 -10.91
N ILE A 22 9.54 -13.09 -11.36
CA ILE A 22 8.39 -13.99 -11.19
C ILE A 22 8.14 -14.23 -9.70
N TYR A 23 9.19 -14.52 -8.93
CA TYR A 23 9.08 -14.74 -7.49
C TYR A 23 8.51 -13.52 -6.75
N LEU A 24 8.95 -12.31 -7.12
CA LEU A 24 8.38 -11.06 -6.58
C LEU A 24 6.89 -10.88 -6.91
N HIS A 25 6.46 -11.20 -8.12
CA HIS A 25 5.04 -11.10 -8.50
C HIS A 25 4.17 -12.10 -7.75
N ILE A 26 4.66 -13.32 -7.50
CA ILE A 26 3.97 -14.30 -6.66
C ILE A 26 3.81 -13.75 -5.24
N LEU A 27 4.86 -13.16 -4.67
CA LEU A 27 4.80 -12.49 -3.37
C LEU A 27 3.79 -11.34 -3.38
N TRP A 28 3.77 -10.52 -4.41
CA TRP A 28 2.82 -9.42 -4.56
C TRP A 28 1.37 -9.91 -4.52
N VAL A 29 1.03 -10.95 -5.28
CA VAL A 29 -0.33 -11.54 -5.28
C VAL A 29 -0.67 -12.08 -3.89
N LEU A 30 0.23 -12.87 -3.30
CA LEU A 30 0.02 -13.50 -2.00
C LEU A 30 -0.26 -12.45 -0.92
N PHE A 31 0.59 -11.42 -0.83
CA PHE A 31 0.46 -10.37 0.16
C PHE A 31 -0.72 -9.43 -0.10
N THR A 32 -1.08 -9.20 -1.36
CA THR A 32 -2.32 -8.47 -1.72
C THR A 32 -3.56 -9.23 -1.22
N CYS A 33 -3.61 -10.54 -1.42
CA CYS A 33 -4.70 -11.38 -0.92
C CYS A 33 -4.75 -11.41 0.61
N LEU A 34 -3.59 -11.48 1.29
CA LEU A 34 -3.51 -11.46 2.75
C LEU A 34 -3.91 -10.11 3.36
N GLY A 35 -3.69 -9.00 2.65
CA GLY A 35 -4.00 -7.65 3.12
C GLY A 35 -5.45 -7.18 2.91
N ILE A 36 -6.43 -8.10 2.82
CA ILE A 36 -7.85 -7.77 2.58
C ILE A 36 -8.04 -7.04 1.23
N GLY A 37 -7.31 -7.47 0.21
CA GLY A 37 -7.42 -6.91 -1.15
C GLY A 37 -6.96 -5.46 -1.20
N VAL A 38 -7.90 -4.51 -1.14
CA VAL A 38 -7.66 -3.07 -1.35
C VAL A 38 -6.61 -2.50 -0.39
N PHE A 39 -6.64 -2.90 0.89
CA PHE A 39 -5.65 -2.46 1.88
C PHE A 39 -4.28 -3.15 1.71
N GLY A 40 -4.22 -4.27 0.98
CA GLY A 40 -3.01 -5.04 0.68
C GLY A 40 -2.32 -4.61 -0.61
N VAL A 41 -3.07 -4.13 -1.61
CA VAL A 41 -2.51 -3.72 -2.93
C VAL A 41 -1.46 -2.62 -2.76
N ILE A 42 -1.74 -1.60 -1.94
CA ILE A 42 -0.83 -0.47 -1.73
C ILE A 42 0.50 -0.91 -1.12
N PRO A 43 0.53 -1.57 0.07
CA PRO A 43 1.78 -2.01 0.68
C PRO A 43 2.50 -3.09 -0.16
N ALA A 44 1.76 -3.97 -0.86
CA ALA A 44 2.36 -4.96 -1.76
C ALA A 44 3.08 -4.29 -2.94
N THR A 45 2.46 -3.28 -3.56
CA THR A 45 3.05 -2.56 -4.69
C THR A 45 4.26 -1.73 -4.26
N ALA A 46 4.17 -1.04 -3.12
CA ALA A 46 5.32 -0.31 -2.55
C ALA A 46 6.48 -1.26 -2.21
N ALA A 47 6.20 -2.43 -1.63
CA ALA A 47 7.20 -3.44 -1.32
C ALA A 47 7.86 -4.02 -2.59
N LEU A 48 7.07 -4.24 -3.65
CA LEU A 48 7.56 -4.69 -4.96
C LEU A 48 8.59 -3.70 -5.53
N PHE A 49 8.22 -2.42 -5.66
CA PHE A 49 9.12 -1.38 -6.19
C PHE A 49 10.37 -1.21 -5.33
N SER A 50 10.22 -1.19 -4.00
CA SER A 50 11.36 -1.08 -3.07
C SER A 50 12.32 -2.26 -3.19
N THR A 51 11.79 -3.48 -3.38
CA THR A 51 12.61 -4.69 -3.52
C THR A 51 13.33 -4.71 -4.87
N ILE A 52 12.64 -4.35 -5.97
CA ILE A 52 13.25 -4.24 -7.31
C ILE A 52 14.40 -3.24 -7.30
N HIS A 53 14.18 -2.05 -6.74
CA HIS A 53 15.20 -1.01 -6.67
C HIS A 53 16.44 -1.50 -5.92
N LYS A 54 16.25 -2.13 -4.75
CA LYS A 54 17.35 -2.68 -3.95
C LYS A 54 18.07 -3.84 -4.65
N THR A 55 17.36 -4.70 -5.37
CA THR A 55 17.97 -5.81 -6.13
C THR A 55 18.87 -5.30 -7.26
N ILE A 56 18.48 -4.21 -7.92
CA ILE A 56 19.30 -3.57 -8.98
C ILE A 56 20.52 -2.84 -8.38
N GLU A 57 20.32 -2.13 -7.27
CA GLU A 57 21.34 -1.25 -6.70
C GLU A 57 22.40 -1.98 -5.88
N ARG A 58 22.03 -3.03 -5.14
CA ARG A 58 22.92 -3.64 -4.14
C ARG A 58 23.75 -4.83 -4.60
N ASN A 59 23.45 -5.48 -5.73
CA ASN A 59 24.22 -6.63 -6.25
C ASN A 59 24.61 -7.69 -5.19
N ARG A 60 23.84 -7.77 -4.08
CA ARG A 60 24.07 -8.71 -2.97
C ARG A 60 22.96 -9.75 -3.00
N ASP A 61 23.33 -11.00 -2.70
CA ASP A 61 22.45 -12.12 -2.39
C ASP A 61 21.66 -11.91 -1.08
N GLU A 62 21.10 -10.73 -0.87
CA GLU A 62 20.13 -10.52 0.20
C GLU A 62 18.85 -11.28 -0.15
N SER A 63 18.32 -12.04 0.80
CA SER A 63 17.10 -12.83 0.62
C SER A 63 15.94 -11.94 0.18
N ILE A 64 15.51 -12.08 -1.07
CA ILE A 64 14.42 -11.33 -1.70
C ILE A 64 13.17 -11.34 -0.82
N PHE A 65 12.90 -12.48 -0.19
CA PHE A 65 11.77 -12.64 0.72
C PHE A 65 11.88 -11.73 1.96
N GLN A 66 13.05 -11.68 2.61
CA GLN A 66 13.25 -10.83 3.79
C GLN A 66 13.13 -9.35 3.44
N THR A 67 13.69 -8.93 2.31
CA THR A 67 13.61 -7.55 1.83
C THR A 67 12.17 -7.15 1.52
N PHE A 68 11.43 -8.01 0.80
CA PHE A 68 10.04 -7.78 0.49
C PHE A 68 9.17 -7.75 1.75
N TYR A 69 9.31 -8.74 2.63
CA TYR A 69 8.50 -8.84 3.84
C TYR A 69 8.74 -7.67 4.81
N SER A 70 10.00 -7.26 5.00
CA SER A 70 10.35 -6.10 5.81
C SER A 70 9.73 -4.80 5.26
N SER A 71 9.85 -4.60 3.95
CA SER A 71 9.26 -3.44 3.27
C SER A 71 7.72 -3.46 3.33
N TYR A 72 7.11 -4.63 3.08
CA TYR A 72 5.68 -4.85 3.18
C TYR A 72 5.16 -4.55 4.59
N LYS A 73 5.77 -5.10 5.64
CA LYS A 73 5.33 -4.90 7.03
C LYS A 73 5.40 -3.42 7.43
N SER A 74 6.49 -2.73 7.06
CA SER A 74 6.64 -1.29 7.32
C SER A 74 5.53 -0.47 6.67
N GLN A 75 5.26 -0.73 5.38
CA GLN A 75 4.22 -0.02 4.65
C GLN A 75 2.80 -0.41 5.12
N PHE A 76 2.59 -1.67 5.48
CA PHE A 76 1.31 -2.20 5.96
C PHE A 76 0.90 -1.57 7.30
N ILE A 77 1.84 -1.42 8.25
CA ILE A 77 1.55 -0.77 9.54
C ILE A 77 1.18 0.70 9.32
N LYS A 78 1.93 1.42 8.47
CA LYS A 78 1.63 2.82 8.15
C LYS A 78 0.27 2.95 7.47
N ALA A 79 0.03 2.18 6.41
CA ALA A 79 -1.20 2.25 5.62
C ALA A 79 -2.44 1.90 6.45
N ASN A 80 -2.39 0.83 7.25
CA ASN A 80 -3.51 0.44 8.10
C ASN A 80 -3.70 1.38 9.29
N GLY A 81 -2.64 1.99 9.82
CA GLY A 81 -2.75 3.01 10.87
C GLY A 81 -3.62 4.19 10.41
N TYR A 82 -3.33 4.73 9.22
CA TYR A 82 -4.18 5.78 8.65
C TYR A 82 -5.56 5.25 8.20
N GLY A 83 -5.62 4.03 7.67
CA GLY A 83 -6.89 3.39 7.31
C GLY A 83 -7.85 3.26 8.49
N LEU A 84 -7.35 2.90 9.67
CA LEU A 84 -8.14 2.83 10.90
C LEU A 84 -8.66 4.19 11.33
N ILE A 85 -7.85 5.25 11.23
CA ILE A 85 -8.30 6.63 11.52
C ILE A 85 -9.43 7.02 10.56
N ILE A 86 -9.24 6.77 9.26
CA ILE A 86 -10.25 7.05 8.25
C ILE A 86 -11.55 6.30 8.56
N ILE A 87 -11.48 4.99 8.78
CA ILE A 87 -12.66 4.17 9.12
C ILE A 87 -13.33 4.68 10.40
N GLY A 88 -12.56 4.99 11.44
CA GLY A 88 -13.06 5.52 12.70
C GLY A 88 -13.82 6.83 12.53
N THR A 89 -13.24 7.79 11.79
CA THR A 89 -13.92 9.05 11.45
C THR A 89 -15.17 8.82 10.62
N GLY A 90 -15.14 7.88 9.65
CA GLY A 90 -16.29 7.55 8.82
C GLY A 90 -17.46 6.95 9.62
N LEU A 91 -17.16 6.05 10.57
CA LEU A 91 -18.15 5.47 11.48
C LEU A 91 -18.76 6.52 12.41
N PHE A 92 -17.94 7.42 12.94
CA PHE A 92 -18.40 8.55 13.75
C PHE A 92 -19.40 9.42 12.96
N LEU A 93 -19.02 9.80 11.73
CA LEU A 93 -19.87 10.60 10.84
C LEU A 93 -21.18 9.88 10.47
N TYR A 94 -21.12 8.57 10.26
CA TYR A 94 -22.30 7.75 9.99
C TYR A 94 -23.29 7.75 11.17
N TRP A 95 -22.78 7.64 12.40
CA TRP A 95 -23.61 7.74 13.60
C TRP A 95 -24.20 9.15 13.75
N ASP A 96 -23.42 10.20 13.51
CA ASP A 96 -23.93 11.58 13.57
C ASP A 96 -25.09 11.81 12.59
N VAL A 97 -24.96 11.35 11.35
CA VAL A 97 -26.03 11.44 10.33
C VAL A 97 -27.26 10.63 10.76
N THR A 98 -27.06 9.45 11.33
CA THR A 98 -28.14 8.56 11.80
C THR A 98 -28.89 9.20 12.97
N ILE A 99 -28.19 9.71 13.98
CA ILE A 99 -28.75 10.41 15.14
C ILE A 99 -29.47 11.68 14.70
N SER A 100 -28.87 12.46 13.81
CA SER A 100 -29.49 13.66 13.23
C SER A 100 -30.83 13.35 12.59
N LYS A 101 -30.92 12.27 11.80
CA LYS A 101 -32.15 11.85 11.11
C LYS A 101 -33.21 11.29 12.06
N GLN A 102 -32.82 10.50 13.05
CA GLN A 102 -33.76 9.75 13.88
C GLN A 102 -34.21 10.51 15.13
N VAL A 103 -33.32 11.31 15.73
CA VAL A 103 -33.55 11.94 17.05
C VAL A 103 -33.77 13.44 16.91
N ILE A 104 -32.86 14.14 16.24
CA ILE A 104 -32.86 15.62 16.22
C ILE A 104 -33.89 16.16 15.22
N GLN A 105 -34.00 15.53 14.04
CA GLN A 105 -34.90 15.91 12.94
C GLN A 105 -34.80 17.37 12.46
N SER A 106 -33.68 18.05 12.73
CA SER A 106 -33.40 19.39 12.19
C SER A 106 -32.84 19.30 10.77
N ALA A 107 -33.59 19.82 9.80
CA ALA A 107 -33.18 19.83 8.40
C ALA A 107 -31.86 20.59 8.15
N ILE A 108 -31.64 21.70 8.89
CA ILE A 108 -30.42 22.52 8.76
C ILE A 108 -29.20 21.74 9.23
N LEU A 109 -29.26 21.12 10.41
CA LEU A 109 -28.15 20.31 10.94
C LEU A 109 -27.87 19.10 10.04
N HIS A 110 -28.92 18.45 9.54
CA HIS A 110 -28.76 17.31 8.64
C HIS A 110 -28.06 17.72 7.33
N MET A 111 -28.44 18.87 6.75
CA MET A 111 -27.80 19.40 5.54
C MET A 111 -26.32 19.70 5.76
N ILE A 112 -25.96 20.30 6.91
CA ILE A 112 -24.56 20.58 7.27
C ILE A 112 -23.75 19.27 7.39
N LEU A 113 -24.30 18.24 8.03
CA LEU A 113 -23.65 16.93 8.16
C LEU A 113 -23.45 16.25 6.80
N LEU A 114 -24.40 16.36 5.88
CA LEU A 114 -24.24 15.82 4.53
C LEU A 114 -23.12 16.53 3.75
N ILE A 115 -22.99 17.86 3.90
CA ILE A 115 -21.87 18.61 3.33
C ILE A 115 -20.54 18.15 3.94
N LEU A 116 -20.50 17.92 5.25
CA LEU A 116 -19.31 17.39 5.93
C LEU A 116 -18.94 15.99 5.43
N CYS A 117 -19.92 15.10 5.23
CA CYS A 117 -19.72 13.79 4.59
C CYS A 117 -19.13 13.91 3.19
N PHE A 118 -19.59 14.88 2.40
CA PHE A 118 -19.06 15.12 1.06
C PHE A 118 -17.58 15.55 1.08
N PHE A 119 -17.20 16.47 1.97
CA PHE A 119 -15.79 16.86 2.14
C PHE A 119 -14.93 15.71 2.68
N TYR A 120 -15.45 14.92 3.61
CA TYR A 120 -14.79 13.71 4.11
C TYR A 120 -14.55 12.72 2.95
N PHE A 121 -15.53 12.49 2.09
CA PHE A 121 -15.38 11.61 0.94
C PHE A 121 -14.28 12.09 -0.02
N ILE A 122 -14.23 13.40 -0.32
CA ILE A 122 -13.13 13.98 -1.09
C ILE A 122 -11.79 13.73 -0.39
N THR A 123 -11.72 13.91 0.93
CA THR A 123 -10.49 13.71 1.71
C THR A 123 -10.00 12.26 1.59
N VAL A 124 -10.90 11.28 1.69
CA VAL A 124 -10.57 9.85 1.52
C VAL A 124 -10.06 9.55 0.11
N LEU A 125 -10.68 10.13 -0.93
CA LEU A 125 -10.21 9.98 -2.30
C LEU A 125 -8.81 10.57 -2.52
N TYR A 126 -8.51 11.71 -1.92
CA TYR A 126 -7.18 12.34 -1.99
C TYR A 126 -6.15 11.67 -1.08
N PHE A 127 -6.58 10.97 -0.04
CA PHE A 127 -5.67 10.31 0.88
C PHE A 127 -4.82 9.24 0.18
N PHE A 128 -5.42 8.44 -0.70
CA PHE A 128 -4.72 7.38 -1.43
C PHE A 128 -3.55 7.88 -2.29
N PRO A 129 -3.73 8.84 -3.22
CA PRO A 129 -2.63 9.35 -4.05
C PRO A 129 -1.58 10.10 -3.22
N VAL A 130 -1.98 10.78 -2.14
CA VAL A 130 -1.03 11.46 -1.23
C VAL A 130 -0.19 10.42 -0.48
N PHE A 131 -0.81 9.36 0.05
CA PHE A 131 -0.11 8.29 0.75
C PHE A 131 0.84 7.52 -0.18
N ALA A 132 0.46 7.31 -1.44
CA ALA A 132 1.30 6.64 -2.42
C ALA A 132 2.50 7.51 -2.87
N ARG A 133 2.32 8.84 -2.95
CA ARG A 133 3.34 9.76 -3.48
C ARG A 133 4.30 10.28 -2.40
N TYR A 134 3.81 10.43 -1.18
CA TYR A 134 4.65 10.83 -0.05
C TYR A 134 5.02 9.57 0.72
N GLU A 135 6.31 9.23 0.77
CA GLU A 135 6.85 8.32 1.79
C GLU A 135 6.70 8.98 3.16
N LEU A 136 5.48 9.04 3.67
CA LEU A 136 5.15 9.62 4.95
C LEU A 136 6.01 8.89 5.99
N LYS A 137 6.92 9.64 6.63
CA LYS A 137 7.60 9.18 7.84
C LYS A 137 6.49 8.82 8.81
N GLY A 138 6.41 7.53 9.13
CA GLY A 138 5.34 7.01 9.97
C GLY A 138 5.38 7.70 11.33
N PHE A 139 4.21 7.82 11.95
CA PHE A 139 4.00 8.38 13.29
C PHE A 139 4.95 7.81 14.37
N PHE A 140 5.57 6.66 14.13
CA PHE A 140 6.43 5.92 15.05
C PHE A 140 7.94 6.29 14.99
N ASN A 141 8.30 7.42 14.38
CA ASN A 141 9.70 7.86 14.28
C ASN A 141 9.91 9.29 14.81
N ILE A 142 9.26 9.59 15.94
CA ILE A 142 9.63 10.66 16.87
C ILE A 142 10.63 10.07 17.87
#